data_AF-A0A533RVV8-F1
#
_entry.id   AF-A0A533RVV8-F1
#
_cell.length_a   1.000
_cell.length_b   1.000
_cell.length_c   1.000
_cell.angle_alpha   90.00
_cell.angle_beta   90.00
_cell.angle_gamma   90.00
#
_symmetry.space_group_name_H-M   'P 1'
#
loop_
_entity.id
_entity.type
_entity.pdbx_description
1 polymer ?
#
loop_
_entity_poly.entity_id
_entity_poly.type
_entity_poly.pdbx_seq_one_letter_code
_entity_poly.pdbx_strand_id
1 'polypeptide(L)' 'QELEIAFNVKFLQDALEVVSSKEVVVETNAHNTPAIIRPAGEQDGYRCILMPMHIDGK' A
#
# COMPACT_ATOMS: atom_id res chain seq x y z
N GLN A 1 1.44 -7.40 18.06
CA GLN A 1 1.52 -5.93 18.09
C GLN A 1 0.68 -5.45 16.94
N GLU A 2 -0.34 -4.63 17.20
CA GLU A 2 -1.27 -4.15 16.18
C GLU A 2 -0.62 -2.96 15.46
N LEU A 3 -0.47 -3.06 14.14
CA LEU A 3 0.13 -2.02 13.31
C LEU A 3 -1.00 -1.24 12.64
N GLU A 4 -1.26 -0.04 13.11
CA GLU A 4 -2.25 0.87 12.55
C GLU A 4 -1.57 1.84 11.58
N ILE A 5 -2.05 1.91 10.34
CA ILE A 5 -1.52 2.78 9.28
C ILE A 5 -2.70 3.40 8.53
N ALA A 6 -2.68 4.71 8.31
CA ALA A 6 -3.64 5.37 7.43
C ALA A 6 -3.02 5.61 6.06
N PHE A 7 -3.83 5.34 5.04
CA PHE A 7 -3.52 5.69 3.66
C PHE A 7 -4.58 6.63 3.11
N ASN A 8 -4.17 7.48 2.17
CA ASN A 8 -5.13 8.25 1.40
C ASN A 8 -5.93 7.29 0.50
N VAL A 9 -7.25 7.25 0.68
CA VAL A 9 -8.15 6.36 -0.08
C VAL A 9 -8.03 6.55 -1.59
N LYS A 10 -7.82 7.79 -2.06
CA LYS A 10 -7.69 8.10 -3.48
C LYS A 10 -6.44 7.44 -4.06
N PHE A 11 -5.31 7.55 -3.37
CA PHE A 11 -4.06 6.92 -3.85
C PHE A 11 -4.11 5.40 -3.77
N LEU A 12 -4.83 4.85 -2.78
CA LEU A 12 -5.05 3.40 -2.71
C LEU A 12 -5.93 2.92 -3.88
N GLN A 13 -7.00 3.65 -4.21
CA GLN A 13 -7.84 3.35 -5.37
C GLN A 13 -7.06 3.44 -6.68
N ASP A 14 -6.31 4.52 -6.90
CA ASP A 14 -5.48 4.72 -8.09
C ASP A 14 -4.45 3.57 -8.25
N ALA A 15 -3.85 3.12 -7.14
CA ALA A 15 -2.91 2.00 -7.15
C ALA A 15 -3.58 0.67 -7.50
N LEU A 16 -4.81 0.43 -7.02
CA LEU A 16 -5.56 -0.80 -7.28
C LEU A 16 -6.15 -0.85 -8.70
N GLU A 17 -6.52 0.29 -9.29
CA GLU A 17 -7.05 0.35 -10.66
C GLU A 17 -6.03 -0.07 -11.73
N VAL A 18 -4.73 0.13 -11.46
CA VAL A 18 -3.65 -0.26 -12.38
C VAL A 18 -3.30 -1.75 -12.25
N VAL A 19 -3.67 -2.40 -11.14
CA VAL A 19 -3.33 -3.80 -10.92
C VAL A 19 -4.30 -4.72 -11.66
N SER A 20 -3.77 -5.46 -12.63
CA SER A 20 -4.54 -6.43 -13.43
C SER A 20 -4.79 -7.77 -12.72
N SER A 21 -4.14 -8.04 -11.59
CA SER A 21 -4.29 -9.32 -10.86
C SER A 21 -5.47 -9.30 -9.90
N LYS A 22 -6.02 -10.49 -9.62
CA LYS A 22 -7.14 -10.66 -8.67
C LYS A 22 -6.72 -10.45 -7.21
N GLU A 23 -5.44 -10.60 -6.92
CA GLU A 23 -4.86 -10.50 -5.60
C GLU A 23 -3.72 -9.49 -5.62
N VAL A 24 -3.59 -8.71 -4.54
CA VAL A 24 -2.52 -7.72 -4.36
C VAL A 24 -1.74 -8.04 -3.09
N VAL A 25 -0.45 -7.79 -3.12
CA VAL A 25 0.41 -7.84 -1.93
C VAL A 25 0.65 -6.41 -1.48
N VAL A 26 0.35 -6.16 -0.21
CA VAL A 26 0.64 -4.89 0.47
C VAL A 26 1.77 -5.15 1.46
N GLU A 27 2.96 -4.66 1.16
CA GLU A 27 4.13 -4.78 2.01
C GLU A 27 4.27 -3.51 2.85
N THR A 28 4.20 -3.66 4.17
CA THR A 28 4.34 -2.57 5.15
C THR A 28 5.37 -2.97 6.21
N ASN A 29 6.11 -1.98 6.72
CA ASN A 29 7.10 -2.20 7.77
C ASN A 29 6.71 -1.46 9.06
N ALA A 30 6.65 -0.12 8.98
CA ALA A 30 6.22 0.74 10.07
C ALA A 30 5.24 1.81 9.58
N HIS A 31 4.48 2.40 10.52
CA HIS A 31 3.45 3.42 10.27
C HIS A 31 3.99 4.71 9.62
N ASN A 32 5.32 4.95 9.67
CA ASN A 32 5.98 6.11 9.09
C ASN A 32 6.87 5.76 7.88
N THR A 33 6.82 4.52 7.39
CA THR A 33 7.60 4.06 6.22
C THR A 33 6.69 3.83 5.02
N PRO A 34 7.20 4.01 3.78
CA PRO A 34 6.43 3.73 2.58
C PRO A 34 5.89 2.30 2.55
N ALA A 35 4.66 2.14 2.09
CA ALA A 35 4.07 0.85 1.76
C ALA A 35 4.25 0.56 0.26
N ILE A 36 4.46 -0.71 -0.07
CA ILE A 36 4.56 -1.15 -1.46
C ILE A 36 3.33 -1.98 -1.80
N ILE A 37 2.63 -1.60 -2.86
CA ILE A 37 1.52 -2.35 -3.44
C ILE A 37 1.98 -2.94 -4.75
N ARG A 38 1.79 -4.25 -4.91
CA ARG A 38 2.12 -4.96 -6.15
C ARG A 38 1.12 -6.09 -6.44
N PRO A 39 0.96 -6.50 -7.70
CA PRO A 39 0.23 -7.70 -8.06
C PRO A 39 0.79 -8.95 -7.34
N ALA A 40 -0.09 -9.83 -6.88
CA ALA A 40 0.33 -11.14 -6.39
C ALA A 40 0.80 -12.01 -7.56
N GLY A 41 1.94 -12.70 -7.41
CA GLY A 41 2.50 -13.60 -8.42
C GLY A 41 3.50 -12.96 -9.39
N GLU A 42 3.59 -11.63 -9.46
CA GLU A 42 4.63 -10.94 -10.26
C GLU A 42 5.64 -10.24 -9.35
N GLN A 43 6.91 -10.65 -9.42
CA GLN A 43 7.99 -10.03 -8.63
C GLN A 43 8.63 -8.84 -9.35
N ASP A 44 8.74 -8.87 -10.68
CA ASP A 44 9.32 -7.78 -11.50
C ASP A 44 8.26 -6.89 -12.20
N GLY A 45 6.99 -7.02 -11.79
CA GLY A 45 5.87 -6.26 -12.33
C GLY A 45 5.69 -4.86 -11.73
N TYR A 46 4.50 -4.29 -11.94
CA TYR A 46 4.12 -2.98 -11.40
C TYR A 46 4.29 -2.91 -9.87
N ARG A 47 4.94 -1.85 -9.40
CA ARG A 47 5.09 -1.55 -7.97
C ARG A 47 4.66 -0.12 -7.71
N CYS A 48 3.62 0.04 -6.91
CA CYS A 48 3.17 1.34 -6.44
C CYS A 48 3.71 1.58 -5.03
N ILE A 49 4.31 2.75 -4.81
CA ILE A 49 4.79 3.16 -3.49
C ILE A 49 3.79 4.17 -2.93
N LEU A 50 3.19 3.85 -1.78
CA LEU A 50 2.28 4.75 -1.07
C LEU A 50 2.89 5.18 0.26
N MET A 51 3.01 6.49 0.45
CA MET A 51 3.38 7.04 1.75
C MET A 51 2.18 7.01 2.69
N PRO A 52 2.34 6.49 3.92
CA PRO A 52 1.33 6.63 4.95
C PRO A 52 1.05 8.10 5.27
N MET A 53 -0.18 8.37 5.70
CA MET A 53 -0.51 9.63 6.34
C MET A 53 -0.20 9.51 7.83
N HIS A 54 0.33 10.59 8.40
CA HIS A 54 0.43 10.68 9.86
C HIS A 54 -0.99 10.79 10.43
N ILE A 55 -1.40 9.79 11.21
CA ILE A 55 -2.64 9.87 12.00
C ILE A 55 -2.26 10.55 13.31
N ASP A 56 -2.41 11.86 13.38
CA ASP A 56 -2.31 12.57 14.66
C ASP A 56 -3.63 12.36 15.40
N GLY A 57 -3.71 11.24 16.12
CA GLY A 57 -4.95 10.68 16.65
C GLY A 57 -4.87 10.24 18.11
N LYS A 58 -3.84 10.67 18.86
CA LYS A 58 -3.82 10.90 20.33
C LYS A 58 -2.42 11.26 20.82
#